data_AF-A0A2R5FVR3-F1
#
_entry.id   AF-A0A2R5FVR3-F1
#
_cell.length_a   1.000
_cell.length_b   1.000
_cell.length_c   1.000
_cell.angle_alpha   90.00
_cell.angle_beta   90.00
_cell.angle_gamma   90.00
#
_symmetry.space_group_name_H-M   'P 1'
#
loop_
_entity.id
_entity.type
_entity.pdbx_description
1 polymer ?
#
loop_
_entity_poly.entity_id
_entity_poly.type
_entity_poly.pdbx_seq_one_letter_code
_entity_poly.pdbx_strand_id
1 'polypeptide(L)'
;MSISGFFNFKSFTSGQQLGSQHVATRANIALLSAADNDDYSFIDQNFQPESLQTWGKRGSVINVEMRRYRESVLAGLVEDGYTVIDADDADDDESGAVIESVKAASVELYAVECKAIANSDELSDAELKKLQDTRAKTKTERHQQRKAELSRRYEVEVTPDLVEKDDDAWYPQLRMHYYLTLGREFLTTRDAKRAKAQLEAGENSIWKPDFNKGQMLPSVLLLEELNLLQLLTPGVRLRSSDEAMQEFKALALKHRHVLKNYLNVSISEKLTPIAIAQKLLEKIDLKLSYVGRLGSRDNRECVYQFVAPNDQRDSIFGQWLNRDEATKRDSVSVMNNIDITTPVIDTTSQLIPKNTDLVSATNNIDITTQLTDTSQSNPLSLNQVESPVTQGWKGLKLKLQQGMDCAGSFYNELVSTIGEAVGVADGEPYWNGYLGQWQVWVNFASGCKSVFCDWLVAV
;
A
#
# COMPACT_ATOMS: atom_id res chain seq x y z
N MET A 1 19.18 -2.84 6.81
CA MET A 1 17.75 -2.60 6.49
C MET A 1 17.50 -1.10 6.38
N SER A 2 17.51 -0.55 5.17
CA SER A 2 17.11 0.84 4.93
C SER A 2 15.59 0.87 4.83
N ILE A 3 14.90 1.29 5.90
CA ILE A 3 13.45 1.53 5.90
C ILE A 3 13.18 2.82 5.12
N SER A 4 13.47 2.82 3.82
CA SER A 4 13.30 3.98 2.93
C SER A 4 12.14 3.80 1.94
N GLY A 5 11.57 2.59 1.83
CA GLY A 5 10.53 2.29 0.84
C GLY A 5 9.09 2.65 1.22
N PHE A 6 8.75 2.83 2.50
CA PHE A 6 7.34 2.90 2.93
C PHE A 6 6.81 4.27 3.40
N PHE A 7 7.68 5.21 3.75
CA PHE A 7 7.21 6.41 4.48
C PHE A 7 7.82 7.68 3.92
N ASN A 8 7.07 8.34 3.03
CA ASN A 8 7.42 9.67 2.56
C ASN A 8 6.89 10.69 3.59
N PHE A 9 7.80 11.16 4.44
CA PHE A 9 7.57 12.08 5.56
C PHE A 9 7.03 13.44 5.12
N LYS A 10 5.70 13.60 5.06
CA LYS A 10 5.05 14.92 4.99
C LYS A 10 3.77 14.96 5.81
N SER A 11 3.56 16.07 6.52
CA SER A 11 2.36 16.34 7.32
C SER A 11 1.16 16.57 6.43
N PHE A 12 0.41 15.51 6.20
CA PHE A 12 -0.98 15.63 5.79
C PHE A 12 -1.81 15.85 7.05
N THR A 13 -2.64 16.89 7.04
CA THR A 13 -3.75 16.96 7.99
C THR A 13 -4.77 15.89 7.63
N SER A 14 -5.60 15.48 8.58
CA SER A 14 -6.66 14.50 8.35
C SER A 14 -7.56 14.92 7.19
N GLY A 15 -7.91 16.21 7.10
CA GLY A 15 -8.71 16.76 6.00
C GLY A 15 -8.04 16.61 4.63
N GLN A 16 -6.74 16.87 4.51
CA GLN A 16 -6.00 16.69 3.25
C GLN A 16 -5.95 15.23 2.83
N GLN A 17 -5.71 14.33 3.79
CA GLN A 17 -5.67 12.90 3.53
C GLN A 17 -7.03 12.37 3.07
N LEU A 18 -8.12 12.75 3.75
CA LEU A 18 -9.48 12.40 3.36
C LEU A 18 -9.85 12.95 1.99
N GLY A 19 -9.62 14.25 1.75
CA GLY A 19 -9.89 14.90 0.46
C GLY A 19 -9.20 14.19 -0.70
N SER A 20 -7.94 13.77 -0.51
CA SER A 20 -7.21 13.01 -1.54
C SER A 20 -7.88 11.66 -1.88
N GLN A 21 -8.40 10.95 -0.88
CA GLN A 21 -9.10 9.67 -1.09
C GLN A 21 -10.45 9.87 -1.78
N HIS A 22 -11.19 10.93 -1.45
CA HIS A 22 -12.44 11.25 -2.13
C HIS A 22 -12.21 11.57 -3.62
N VAL A 23 -11.22 12.40 -3.92
CA VAL A 23 -10.86 12.75 -5.30
C VAL A 23 -10.41 11.50 -6.07
N ALA A 24 -9.54 10.68 -5.48
CA ALA A 24 -9.07 9.46 -6.12
C ALA A 24 -10.20 8.46 -6.39
N THR A 25 -11.15 8.31 -5.45
CA THR A 25 -12.30 7.42 -5.61
C THR A 25 -13.17 7.85 -6.78
N ARG A 26 -13.52 9.14 -6.87
CA ARG A 26 -14.33 9.66 -7.97
C ARG A 26 -13.67 9.46 -9.33
N ALA A 27 -12.37 9.72 -9.42
CA ALA A 27 -11.63 9.54 -10.65
C ALA A 27 -11.49 8.05 -11.02
N ASN A 28 -11.26 7.16 -10.05
CA ASN A 28 -11.25 5.72 -10.29
C ASN A 28 -12.58 5.21 -10.86
N ILE A 29 -13.70 5.62 -10.26
CA ILE A 29 -15.04 5.26 -10.74
C ILE A 29 -15.25 5.77 -12.17
N ALA A 30 -14.98 7.05 -12.42
CA ALA A 30 -15.20 7.65 -13.74
C ALA A 30 -14.34 6.99 -14.84
N LEU A 31 -13.05 6.76 -14.56
CA LEU A 31 -12.12 6.14 -15.52
C LEU A 31 -12.47 4.68 -15.76
N LEU A 32 -12.87 3.94 -14.72
CA LEU A 32 -13.27 2.55 -14.86
C LEU A 32 -14.59 2.43 -15.62
N SER A 33 -15.60 3.25 -15.33
CA SER A 33 -16.86 3.27 -16.08
C SER A 33 -16.62 3.52 -17.57
N ALA A 34 -15.77 4.49 -17.89
CA ALA A 34 -15.44 4.81 -19.27
C ALA A 34 -14.66 3.69 -19.98
N ALA A 35 -13.71 3.05 -19.28
CA ALA A 35 -12.86 2.02 -19.86
C ALA A 35 -13.55 0.66 -20.00
N ASP A 36 -14.37 0.28 -19.02
CA ASP A 36 -15.11 -0.99 -18.98
C ASP A 36 -16.47 -0.92 -19.68
N ASN A 37 -16.90 0.28 -20.09
CA ASN A 37 -18.22 0.55 -20.67
C ASN A 37 -19.36 0.01 -19.78
N ASP A 38 -19.24 0.25 -18.48
CA ASP A 38 -20.16 -0.18 -17.44
C ASP A 38 -20.44 1.00 -16.49
N ASP A 39 -21.59 1.03 -15.83
CA ASP A 39 -21.95 2.16 -14.95
C ASP A 39 -21.61 1.85 -13.50
N TYR A 40 -20.51 2.40 -13.00
CA TYR A 40 -20.13 2.32 -11.58
C TYR A 40 -20.64 3.51 -10.73
N SER A 41 -21.58 4.31 -11.23
CA SER A 41 -22.12 5.46 -10.48
C SER A 41 -22.97 5.05 -9.26
N PHE A 42 -23.48 3.81 -9.25
CA PHE A 42 -24.28 3.25 -8.15
C PHE A 42 -23.48 2.94 -6.88
N ILE A 43 -22.14 2.98 -6.95
CA ILE A 43 -21.28 2.64 -5.82
C ILE A 43 -21.56 3.56 -4.63
N ASP A 44 -21.87 2.96 -3.48
CA ASP A 44 -22.00 3.70 -2.23
C ASP A 44 -20.62 4.13 -1.73
N GLN A 45 -20.41 5.43 -1.80
CA GLN A 45 -19.20 6.11 -1.41
C GLN A 45 -19.21 6.57 0.06
N ASN A 46 -20.31 6.43 0.77
CA ASN A 46 -20.44 6.93 2.15
C ASN A 46 -20.35 5.81 3.20
N PHE A 47 -19.76 4.67 2.82
CA PHE A 47 -19.54 3.56 3.73
C PHE A 47 -18.64 3.94 4.91
N GLN A 48 -19.15 3.77 6.13
CA GLN A 48 -18.42 3.96 7.40
C GLN A 48 -17.61 5.27 7.49
N PRO A 49 -18.27 6.43 7.46
CA PRO A 49 -17.57 7.72 7.48
C PRO A 49 -16.79 7.95 8.77
N GLU A 50 -17.25 7.45 9.92
CA GLU A 50 -16.55 7.53 11.20
C GLU A 50 -15.25 6.72 11.19
N SER A 51 -15.29 5.51 10.63
CA SER A 51 -14.09 4.70 10.41
C SER A 51 -13.11 5.44 9.51
N LEU A 52 -13.60 6.07 8.43
CA LEU A 52 -12.77 6.78 7.46
C LEU A 52 -12.11 8.01 8.10
N GLN A 53 -12.85 8.77 8.90
CA GLN A 53 -12.31 9.88 9.69
C GLN A 53 -11.24 9.40 10.67
N THR A 54 -11.49 8.29 11.37
CA THR A 54 -10.55 7.70 12.33
C THR A 54 -9.27 7.27 11.62
N TRP A 55 -9.37 6.65 10.45
CA TRP A 55 -8.23 6.31 9.60
C TRP A 55 -7.41 7.55 9.23
N GLY A 56 -8.07 8.64 8.81
CA GLY A 56 -7.40 9.91 8.49
C GLY A 56 -6.73 10.58 9.69
N LYS A 57 -7.38 10.55 10.86
CA LYS A 57 -6.81 11.04 12.13
C LYS A 57 -5.59 10.20 12.54
N ARG A 58 -5.68 8.87 12.48
CA ARG A 58 -4.57 7.98 12.85
C ARG A 58 -3.38 8.15 11.90
N GLY A 59 -3.62 8.29 10.60
CA GLY A 59 -2.57 8.62 9.64
C GLY A 59 -1.85 9.93 9.98
N SER A 60 -2.60 10.95 10.42
CA SER A 60 -2.02 12.23 10.87
C SER A 60 -1.18 12.06 12.14
N VAL A 61 -1.65 11.27 13.11
CA VAL A 61 -0.91 10.95 14.34
C VAL A 61 0.40 10.24 14.03
N ILE A 62 0.37 9.19 13.20
CA ILE A 62 1.58 8.48 12.77
C ILE A 62 2.58 9.44 12.14
N ASN A 63 2.13 10.35 11.27
CA ASN A 63 3.01 11.36 10.67
C ASN A 63 3.66 12.29 11.71
N VAL A 64 2.96 12.62 12.80
CA VAL A 64 3.49 13.44 13.90
C VAL A 64 4.45 12.64 14.77
N GLU A 65 4.09 11.42 15.17
CA GLU A 65 4.95 10.51 15.93
C GLU A 65 6.26 10.27 15.18
N MET A 66 6.18 10.05 13.86
CA MET A 66 7.35 9.85 13.01
C MET A 66 8.30 11.06 12.96
N ARG A 67 7.83 12.30 13.18
CA ARG A 67 8.71 13.48 13.30
C ARG A 67 9.58 13.43 14.55
N ARG A 68 9.09 12.80 15.61
CA ARG A 68 9.79 12.63 16.89
C ARG A 68 10.36 11.22 17.05
N TYR A 69 10.38 10.44 15.98
CA TYR A 69 10.84 9.05 16.03
C TYR A 69 12.25 8.94 16.62
N ARG A 70 13.17 9.83 16.20
CA ARG A 70 14.52 9.89 16.77
C ARG A 70 14.48 10.11 18.29
N GLU A 71 13.76 11.12 18.76
CA GLU A 71 13.66 11.45 20.19
C GLU A 71 13.10 10.28 20.99
N SER A 72 12.06 9.62 20.48
CA SER A 72 11.46 8.45 21.11
C SER A 72 12.42 7.26 21.18
N VAL A 73 13.17 6.98 20.11
CA VAL A 73 14.19 5.92 20.09
C VAL A 73 15.32 6.23 21.08
N LEU A 74 15.83 7.46 21.09
CA LEU A 74 16.90 7.86 22.01
C LEU A 74 16.45 7.78 23.48
N ALA A 75 15.24 8.24 23.78
CA ALA A 75 14.68 8.15 25.13
C ALA A 75 14.56 6.69 25.61
N GLY A 76 14.07 5.80 24.74
CA GLY A 76 13.98 4.36 25.04
C GLY A 76 15.35 3.71 25.24
N LEU A 77 16.37 4.11 24.46
CA LEU A 77 17.74 3.63 24.66
C LEU A 77 18.32 4.07 26.01
N VAL A 78 18.07 5.31 26.42
CA VAL A 78 18.50 5.80 27.74
C VAL A 78 17.77 5.06 28.87
N GLU A 79 16.46 4.85 28.74
CA GLU A 79 15.65 4.08 29.71
C GLU A 79 16.14 2.63 29.85
N ASP A 80 16.59 2.04 28.74
CA ASP A 80 17.19 0.72 28.69
C ASP A 80 18.61 0.65 29.29
N GLY A 81 19.16 1.77 29.76
CA GLY A 81 20.48 1.88 30.36
C GLY A 81 21.63 2.00 29.35
N TYR A 82 21.34 2.23 28.07
CA TYR A 82 22.39 2.53 27.09
C TYR A 82 22.89 3.97 27.27
N THR A 83 24.20 4.15 27.16
CA THR A 83 24.79 5.49 27.03
C THR A 83 24.64 5.95 25.59
N VAL A 84 23.79 6.96 25.37
CA VAL A 84 23.69 7.64 24.09
C VAL A 84 24.81 8.67 24.00
N ILE A 85 25.72 8.49 23.05
CA ILE A 85 26.83 9.39 22.76
C ILE A 85 26.48 10.14 21.47
N ASP A 86 26.70 11.46 21.42
CA ASP A 86 26.55 12.20 20.17
C ASP A 86 27.61 11.74 19.17
N ALA A 87 27.27 11.71 17.89
CA ALA A 87 28.21 11.25 16.86
C ALA A 87 29.47 12.13 16.83
N ASP A 88 29.33 13.42 17.17
CA ASP A 88 30.46 14.37 17.25
C ASP A 88 31.41 14.08 18.44
N ASP A 89 30.95 13.34 19.44
CA ASP A 89 31.69 12.98 20.66
C ASP A 89 32.24 11.54 20.60
N ALA A 90 31.92 10.79 19.55
CA ALA A 90 32.39 9.42 19.35
C ALA A 90 33.76 9.40 18.66
N ASP A 91 34.59 8.42 19.00
CA ASP A 91 35.79 8.12 18.21
C ASP A 91 35.35 7.58 16.85
N ASP A 92 35.63 8.32 15.78
CA ASP A 92 35.25 7.99 14.39
C ASP A 92 35.77 6.60 13.97
N ASP A 93 36.93 6.17 14.49
CA ASP A 93 37.55 4.91 14.10
C ASP A 93 36.89 3.70 14.79
N GLU A 94 36.59 3.79 16.09
CA GLU A 94 35.93 2.71 16.84
C GLU A 94 34.45 2.56 16.44
N SER A 95 33.75 3.69 16.25
CA SER A 95 32.36 3.70 15.82
C SER A 95 32.19 3.18 14.39
N GLY A 96 33.13 3.52 13.49
CA GLY A 96 33.18 3.00 12.12
C GLY A 96 33.28 1.47 12.07
N ALA A 97 34.22 0.89 12.81
CA ALA A 97 34.46 -0.56 12.82
C ALA A 97 33.24 -1.36 13.34
N VAL A 98 32.57 -0.87 14.39
CA VAL A 98 31.36 -1.51 14.92
C VAL A 98 30.21 -1.43 13.91
N ILE A 99 30.02 -0.27 13.27
CA ILE A 99 28.98 -0.08 12.24
C ILE A 99 29.22 -1.02 11.06
N GLU A 100 30.46 -1.15 10.60
CA GLU A 100 30.81 -2.08 9.51
C GLU A 100 30.56 -3.53 9.88
N SER A 101 30.94 -3.94 11.10
CA SER A 101 30.70 -5.29 11.62
C SER A 101 29.20 -5.62 11.70
N VAL A 102 28.38 -4.71 12.25
CA VAL A 102 26.92 -4.89 12.34
C VAL A 102 26.29 -4.93 10.94
N LYS A 103 26.75 -4.08 10.01
CA LYS A 103 26.28 -4.12 8.62
C LYS A 103 26.63 -5.44 7.95
N ALA A 104 27.86 -5.93 8.11
CA ALA A 104 28.30 -7.20 7.54
C ALA A 104 27.47 -8.38 8.09
N ALA A 105 27.29 -8.45 9.42
CA ALA A 105 26.47 -9.47 10.05
C ALA A 105 25.00 -9.37 9.61
N SER A 106 24.45 -8.17 9.45
CA SER A 106 23.10 -7.97 8.94
C SER A 106 22.94 -8.48 7.50
N VAL A 107 23.92 -8.23 6.63
CA VAL A 107 23.89 -8.71 5.24
C VAL A 107 23.98 -10.24 5.20
N GLU A 108 24.87 -10.83 6.00
CA GLU A 108 25.02 -12.29 6.08
C GLU A 108 23.75 -12.96 6.59
N LEU A 109 23.18 -12.48 7.71
CA LEU A 109 21.94 -13.02 8.28
C LEU A 109 20.77 -12.91 7.30
N TYR A 110 20.67 -11.78 6.59
CA TYR A 110 19.63 -11.58 5.58
C TYR A 110 19.81 -12.51 4.38
N ALA A 111 21.04 -12.70 3.89
CA ALA A 111 21.34 -13.63 2.81
C ALA A 111 21.02 -15.09 3.20
N VAL A 112 21.29 -15.48 4.46
CA VAL A 112 20.89 -16.80 5.00
C VAL A 112 19.38 -16.93 5.03
N GLU A 113 18.65 -15.90 5.44
CA GLU A 113 17.19 -15.89 5.46
C GLU A 113 16.61 -16.05 4.04
N CYS A 114 17.11 -15.30 3.06
CA CYS A 114 16.68 -15.39 1.66
C CYS A 114 16.92 -16.79 1.08
N LYS A 115 18.08 -17.39 1.39
CA LYS A 115 18.40 -18.78 1.00
C LYS A 115 17.46 -19.79 1.65
N ALA A 116 17.15 -19.62 2.94
CA ALA A 116 16.24 -20.51 3.65
C ALA A 116 14.82 -20.45 3.06
N ILE A 117 14.35 -19.27 2.67
CA ILE A 117 13.08 -19.09 1.97
C ILE A 117 13.11 -19.79 0.60
N ALA A 118 14.10 -19.48 -0.24
CA ALA A 118 14.21 -20.06 -1.59
C ALA A 118 14.31 -21.60 -1.58
N ASN A 119 15.01 -22.16 -0.58
CA ASN A 119 15.20 -23.61 -0.44
C ASN A 119 14.07 -24.33 0.31
N SER A 120 13.06 -23.62 0.80
CA SER A 120 11.93 -24.25 1.50
C SER A 120 11.09 -25.14 0.57
N ASP A 121 10.29 -26.03 1.15
CA ASP A 121 9.47 -26.96 0.37
C ASP A 121 8.37 -26.22 -0.41
N GLU A 122 8.02 -26.76 -1.57
CA GLU A 122 6.86 -26.28 -2.33
C GLU A 122 5.57 -26.71 -1.64
N LEU A 123 4.64 -25.77 -1.52
CA LEU A 123 3.30 -26.02 -1.01
C LEU A 123 2.31 -26.11 -2.16
N SER A 124 1.32 -26.99 -2.03
CA SER A 124 0.08 -26.94 -2.83
C SER A 124 -0.79 -25.74 -2.43
N ASP A 125 -1.78 -25.40 -3.26
CA ASP A 125 -2.69 -24.28 -2.97
C ASP A 125 -3.55 -24.52 -1.72
N ALA A 126 -3.93 -25.78 -1.46
CA ALA A 126 -4.68 -26.15 -0.27
C ALA A 126 -3.82 -25.99 1.01
N GLU A 127 -2.56 -26.39 0.95
CA GLU A 127 -1.61 -26.22 2.05
C GLU A 127 -1.29 -24.75 2.29
N LEU A 128 -1.07 -23.97 1.23
CA LEU A 128 -0.84 -22.53 1.34
C LEU A 128 -2.02 -21.83 2.02
N LYS A 129 -3.27 -22.16 1.62
CA LYS A 129 -4.47 -21.58 2.23
C LYS A 129 -4.58 -21.95 3.72
N LYS A 130 -4.42 -23.23 4.06
CA LYS A 130 -4.40 -23.69 5.46
C LYS A 130 -3.34 -22.96 6.28
N LEU A 131 -2.17 -22.74 5.68
CA LEU A 131 -1.08 -22.02 6.31
C LEU A 131 -1.45 -20.55 6.53
N GLN A 132 -1.98 -19.86 5.51
CA GLN A 132 -2.42 -18.46 5.64
C GLN A 132 -3.41 -18.27 6.80
N ASP A 133 -4.38 -19.17 6.94
CA ASP A 133 -5.40 -19.15 8.01
C ASP A 133 -4.83 -19.49 9.41
N THR A 134 -3.62 -20.07 9.48
CA THR A 134 -2.98 -20.44 10.74
C THR A 134 -2.44 -19.21 11.47
N ARG A 135 -2.93 -18.96 12.69
CA ARG A 135 -2.57 -17.77 13.50
C ARG A 135 -1.13 -17.77 13.98
N ALA A 136 -0.60 -18.91 14.43
CA ALA A 136 0.75 -19.04 14.96
C ALA A 136 1.59 -19.93 14.05
N LYS A 137 2.55 -19.32 13.36
CA LYS A 137 3.45 -20.00 12.40
C LYS A 137 4.85 -20.15 12.98
N THR A 138 5.44 -21.32 12.80
CA THR A 138 6.88 -21.57 12.98
C THR A 138 7.70 -20.83 11.92
N LYS A 139 9.02 -20.71 12.12
CA LYS A 139 9.90 -20.05 11.15
C LYS A 139 9.88 -20.76 9.80
N THR A 140 9.96 -22.09 9.80
CA THR A 140 9.89 -22.93 8.61
C THR A 140 8.57 -22.75 7.86
N GLU A 141 7.45 -22.73 8.57
CA GLU A 141 6.14 -22.48 7.96
C GLU A 141 6.08 -21.07 7.31
N ARG A 142 6.64 -20.04 7.95
CA ARG A 142 6.73 -18.71 7.32
C ARG A 142 7.57 -18.73 6.04
N HIS A 143 8.67 -19.48 6.03
CA HIS A 143 9.52 -19.62 4.84
C HIS A 143 8.79 -20.33 3.70
N GLN A 144 8.13 -21.45 4.00
CA GLN A 144 7.32 -22.19 3.02
C GLN A 144 6.17 -21.33 2.47
N GLN A 145 5.44 -20.62 3.35
CA GLN A 145 4.41 -19.66 2.93
C GLN A 145 4.99 -18.61 1.99
N ARG A 146 6.13 -18.01 2.36
CA ARG A 146 6.78 -16.94 1.60
C ARG A 146 7.22 -17.42 0.22
N LYS A 147 7.89 -18.58 0.13
CA LYS A 147 8.27 -19.18 -1.16
C LYS A 147 7.05 -19.47 -2.02
N ALA A 148 6.02 -20.07 -1.43
CA ALA A 148 4.78 -20.37 -2.14
C ALA A 148 4.14 -19.10 -2.71
N GLU A 149 4.00 -18.03 -1.91
CA GLU A 149 3.46 -16.74 -2.37
C GLU A 149 4.29 -16.10 -3.49
N LEU A 150 5.62 -16.13 -3.38
CA LEU A 150 6.52 -15.61 -4.43
C LEU A 150 6.38 -16.41 -5.73
N SER A 151 6.32 -17.74 -5.63
CA SER A 151 6.14 -18.62 -6.79
C SER A 151 4.84 -18.31 -7.55
N ARG A 152 3.69 -18.16 -6.87
CA ARG A 152 2.42 -17.78 -7.54
C ARG A 152 2.45 -16.36 -8.11
N ARG A 153 3.16 -15.45 -7.45
CA ARG A 153 3.19 -14.04 -7.81
C ARG A 153 4.01 -13.79 -9.07
N TYR A 154 5.19 -14.38 -9.15
CA TYR A 154 6.14 -14.16 -10.24
C TYR A 154 6.10 -15.26 -11.30
N GLU A 155 5.50 -16.41 -11.01
CA GLU A 155 5.36 -17.55 -11.94
C GLU A 155 6.71 -18.06 -12.49
N VAL A 156 7.76 -17.88 -11.69
CA VAL A 156 9.13 -18.35 -11.94
C VAL A 156 9.68 -19.02 -10.70
N GLU A 157 10.81 -19.71 -10.85
CA GLU A 157 11.52 -20.32 -9.73
C GLU A 157 11.94 -19.25 -8.70
N VAL A 158 11.69 -19.54 -7.41
CA VAL A 158 12.02 -18.63 -6.33
C VAL A 158 13.50 -18.76 -5.99
N THR A 159 14.28 -17.74 -6.37
CA THR A 159 15.70 -17.63 -6.04
C THR A 159 15.90 -16.68 -4.84
N PRO A 160 17.05 -16.73 -4.14
CA PRO A 160 17.35 -15.77 -3.08
C PRO A 160 17.33 -14.31 -3.58
N ASP A 161 17.80 -14.07 -4.81
CA ASP A 161 17.76 -12.75 -5.47
C ASP A 161 16.32 -12.26 -5.70
N LEU A 162 15.40 -13.16 -6.07
CA LEU A 162 13.98 -12.81 -6.20
C LEU A 162 13.34 -12.45 -4.85
N VAL A 163 13.72 -13.13 -3.78
CA VAL A 163 13.25 -12.80 -2.41
C VAL A 163 13.70 -11.39 -2.04
N GLU A 164 14.97 -11.08 -2.24
CA GLU A 164 15.56 -9.76 -1.97
C GLU A 164 14.85 -8.66 -2.78
N LYS A 165 14.68 -8.86 -4.08
CA LYS A 165 13.95 -7.92 -4.93
C LYS A 165 12.50 -7.72 -4.49
N ASP A 166 11.76 -8.77 -4.13
CA ASP A 166 10.37 -8.61 -3.67
C ASP A 166 10.29 -7.84 -2.36
N ASP A 167 11.22 -8.07 -1.43
CA ASP A 167 11.33 -7.33 -0.16
C ASP A 167 11.61 -5.84 -0.42
N ASP A 168 12.36 -5.52 -1.46
CA ASP A 168 12.63 -4.15 -1.95
C ASP A 168 11.48 -3.57 -2.82
N ALA A 169 10.29 -4.17 -2.75
CA ALA A 169 9.07 -3.73 -3.44
C ALA A 169 9.14 -3.78 -4.97
N TRP A 170 9.88 -4.73 -5.54
CA TRP A 170 9.99 -4.92 -6.98
C TRP A 170 8.68 -5.33 -7.66
N TYR A 171 7.86 -6.17 -7.01
CA TYR A 171 6.58 -6.63 -7.56
C TYR A 171 5.65 -5.51 -8.07
N PRO A 172 5.27 -4.50 -7.24
CA PRO A 172 4.41 -3.43 -7.73
C PRO A 172 5.04 -2.61 -8.86
N GLN A 173 6.36 -2.48 -8.91
CA GLN A 173 7.06 -1.79 -10.01
C GLN A 173 6.97 -2.60 -11.31
N LEU A 174 7.26 -3.90 -11.26
CA LEU A 174 7.12 -4.81 -12.41
C LEU A 174 5.68 -4.86 -12.92
N ARG A 175 4.71 -4.95 -12.00
CA ARG A 175 3.30 -4.99 -12.36
C ARG A 175 2.86 -3.73 -13.08
N MET A 176 3.28 -2.56 -12.61
CA MET A 176 3.03 -1.29 -13.29
C MET A 176 3.68 -1.27 -14.68
N HIS A 177 4.93 -1.73 -14.80
CA HIS A 177 5.64 -1.79 -16.08
C HIS A 177 4.96 -2.74 -17.08
N TYR A 178 4.53 -3.92 -16.63
CA TYR A 178 3.80 -4.89 -17.44
C TYR A 178 2.51 -4.28 -18.01
N TYR A 179 1.68 -3.66 -17.16
CA TYR A 179 0.43 -3.05 -17.62
C TYR A 179 0.63 -1.76 -18.42
N LEU A 180 1.78 -1.11 -18.34
CA LEU A 180 2.17 0.00 -19.22
C LEU A 180 2.62 -0.49 -20.60
N THR A 181 2.95 -1.79 -20.74
CA THR A 181 3.53 -2.38 -21.96
C THR A 181 2.70 -3.59 -22.43
N LEU A 182 3.21 -4.81 -22.26
CA LEU A 182 2.65 -6.05 -22.80
C LEU A 182 1.24 -6.35 -22.27
N GLY A 183 1.00 -6.08 -21.00
CA GLY A 183 -0.25 -6.39 -20.31
C GLY A 183 -1.35 -5.35 -20.51
N ARG A 184 -1.12 -4.29 -21.27
CA ARG A 184 -1.99 -3.10 -21.29
C ARG A 184 -3.44 -3.41 -21.66
N GLU A 185 -3.67 -4.37 -22.55
CA GLU A 185 -5.02 -4.78 -22.97
C GLU A 185 -5.82 -5.47 -21.85
N PHE A 186 -5.14 -6.08 -20.87
CA PHE A 186 -5.77 -6.81 -19.77
C PHE A 186 -6.04 -5.93 -18.54
N LEU A 187 -5.49 -4.71 -18.51
CA LEU A 187 -5.55 -3.83 -17.34
C LEU A 187 -7.00 -3.47 -16.95
N THR A 188 -7.81 -3.06 -17.93
CA THR A 188 -9.21 -2.68 -17.70
C THR A 188 -10.00 -3.82 -17.08
N THR A 189 -9.94 -5.02 -17.69
CA THR A 189 -10.61 -6.22 -17.17
C THR A 189 -10.14 -6.57 -15.76
N ARG A 190 -8.84 -6.41 -15.48
CA ARG A 190 -8.26 -6.69 -14.17
C ARG A 190 -8.75 -5.71 -13.09
N ASP A 191 -8.81 -4.42 -13.40
CA ASP A 191 -9.34 -3.39 -12.49
C ASP A 191 -10.86 -3.54 -12.29
N ALA A 192 -11.61 -3.81 -13.37
CA ALA A 192 -13.04 -4.10 -13.33
C ALA A 192 -13.36 -5.31 -12.45
N LYS A 193 -12.67 -6.43 -12.68
CA LYS A 193 -12.83 -7.65 -11.85
C LYS A 193 -12.56 -7.35 -10.37
N ARG A 194 -11.54 -6.53 -10.07
CA ARG A 194 -11.23 -6.15 -8.69
C ARG A 194 -12.30 -5.25 -8.08
N ALA A 195 -12.80 -4.28 -8.85
CA ALA A 195 -13.89 -3.41 -8.41
C ALA A 195 -15.15 -4.24 -8.12
N LYS A 196 -15.58 -5.11 -9.06
CA LYS A 196 -16.73 -6.00 -8.89
C LYS A 196 -16.60 -6.90 -7.66
N ALA A 197 -15.44 -7.53 -7.45
CA ALA A 197 -15.20 -8.35 -6.26
C ALA A 197 -15.28 -7.54 -4.94
N GLN A 198 -14.83 -6.29 -4.92
CA GLN A 198 -14.96 -5.42 -3.75
C GLN A 198 -16.42 -4.99 -3.52
N LEU A 199 -17.18 -4.74 -4.59
CA LEU A 199 -18.59 -4.39 -4.51
C LEU A 199 -19.44 -5.55 -4.03
N GLU A 200 -19.18 -6.77 -4.51
CA GLU A 200 -19.84 -7.99 -4.05
C GLU A 200 -19.57 -8.22 -2.55
N ALA A 201 -18.32 -8.09 -2.11
CA ALA A 201 -17.95 -8.26 -0.70
C ALA A 201 -18.50 -7.15 0.21
N GLY A 202 -18.75 -5.96 -0.35
CA GLY A 202 -19.21 -4.78 0.38
C GLY A 202 -20.68 -4.44 0.18
N GLU A 203 -21.48 -5.30 -0.47
CA GLU A 203 -22.89 -5.02 -0.78
C GLU A 203 -23.10 -3.66 -1.49
N ASN A 204 -22.28 -3.38 -2.50
CA ASN A 204 -22.16 -2.12 -3.26
C ASN A 204 -21.52 -0.94 -2.52
N SER A 205 -21.17 -1.09 -1.25
CA SER A 205 -20.39 -0.12 -0.49
C SER A 205 -18.88 -0.38 -0.63
N ILE A 206 -18.08 0.69 -0.70
CA ILE A 206 -16.62 0.57 -0.80
C ILE A 206 -15.86 1.28 0.32
N TRP A 207 -14.83 0.62 0.83
CA TRP A 207 -13.81 1.27 1.64
C TRP A 207 -12.78 1.99 0.75
N LYS A 208 -12.81 3.34 0.74
CA LYS A 208 -12.05 4.17 -0.22
C LYS A 208 -10.55 3.87 -0.28
N PRO A 209 -9.82 3.77 0.85
CA PRO A 209 -8.38 3.50 0.81
C PRO A 209 -8.05 2.19 0.08
N ASP A 210 -8.83 1.13 0.30
CA ASP A 210 -8.58 -0.19 -0.30
C ASP A 210 -9.04 -0.25 -1.75
N PHE A 211 -10.15 0.42 -2.08
CA PHE A 211 -10.60 0.59 -3.45
C PHE A 211 -9.53 1.32 -4.27
N ASN A 212 -9.09 2.49 -3.79
CA ASN A 212 -8.11 3.33 -4.49
C ASN A 212 -6.76 2.64 -4.66
N LYS A 213 -6.24 1.99 -3.61
CA LYS A 213 -4.99 1.22 -3.67
C LYS A 213 -5.11 0.01 -4.61
N GLY A 214 -6.33 -0.47 -4.84
CA GLY A 214 -6.62 -1.60 -5.71
C GLY A 214 -6.53 -1.29 -7.19
N GLN A 215 -6.90 -0.07 -7.59
CA GLN A 215 -6.94 0.36 -9.00
C GLN A 215 -5.55 0.79 -9.49
N MET A 216 -5.23 0.47 -10.74
CA MET A 216 -3.95 0.80 -11.39
C MET A 216 -4.13 1.55 -12.70
N LEU A 217 -5.33 1.47 -13.31
CA LEU A 217 -5.69 2.15 -14.54
C LEU A 217 -5.34 3.65 -14.55
N PRO A 218 -5.71 4.47 -13.54
CA PRO A 218 -5.33 5.89 -13.56
C PRO A 218 -3.82 6.12 -13.53
N SER A 219 -3.07 5.30 -12.79
CA SER A 219 -1.62 5.41 -12.72
C SER A 219 -0.98 5.10 -14.07
N VAL A 220 -1.46 4.07 -14.77
CA VAL A 220 -0.99 3.71 -16.12
C VAL A 220 -1.36 4.80 -17.12
N LEU A 221 -2.63 5.23 -17.17
CA LEU A 221 -3.08 6.32 -18.06
C LEU A 221 -2.28 7.61 -17.86
N LEU A 222 -1.94 7.93 -16.61
CA LEU A 222 -1.12 9.11 -16.31
C LEU A 222 0.31 8.98 -16.83
N LEU A 223 0.90 7.78 -16.79
CA LEU A 223 2.23 7.53 -17.36
C LEU A 223 2.22 7.50 -18.89
N GLU A 224 1.11 7.03 -19.49
CA GLU A 224 0.85 7.07 -20.93
C GLU A 224 0.71 8.52 -21.42
N GLU A 225 -0.07 9.35 -20.73
CA GLU A 225 -0.24 10.77 -21.04
C GLU A 225 1.10 11.52 -20.98
N LEU A 226 1.97 11.17 -20.04
CA LEU A 226 3.33 11.72 -19.96
C LEU A 226 4.30 11.17 -21.02
N ASN A 227 3.85 10.21 -21.83
CA ASN A 227 4.65 9.49 -22.82
C ASN A 227 5.96 8.93 -22.23
N LEU A 228 5.89 8.37 -21.01
CA LEU A 228 7.07 7.96 -20.25
C LEU A 228 7.93 6.93 -21.01
N LEU A 229 7.27 6.03 -21.77
CA LEU A 229 7.96 4.98 -22.53
C LEU A 229 8.85 5.52 -23.65
N GLN A 230 8.59 6.72 -24.18
CA GLN A 230 9.45 7.32 -25.21
C GLN A 230 10.89 7.52 -24.70
N LEU A 231 11.05 7.77 -23.40
CA LEU A 231 12.35 7.93 -22.75
C LEU A 231 13.17 6.63 -22.70
N LEU A 232 12.52 5.48 -22.95
CA LEU A 232 13.12 4.15 -22.92
C LEU A 232 13.53 3.67 -24.32
N THR A 233 13.59 4.56 -25.31
CA THR A 233 14.03 4.19 -26.66
C THR A 233 15.54 3.87 -26.66
N PRO A 234 15.97 2.64 -26.97
CA PRO A 234 17.39 2.28 -26.98
C PRO A 234 18.17 3.11 -27.99
N GLY A 235 19.38 3.53 -27.60
CA GLY A 235 20.28 4.30 -28.48
C GLY A 235 20.02 5.81 -28.50
N VAL A 236 18.88 6.28 -27.96
CA VAL A 236 18.57 7.71 -27.89
C VAL A 236 19.35 8.36 -26.74
N ARG A 237 20.03 9.47 -27.07
CA ARG A 237 20.74 10.30 -26.09
C ARG A 237 19.85 11.47 -25.68
N LEU A 238 19.56 11.54 -24.38
CA LEU A 238 18.70 12.54 -23.78
C LEU A 238 19.53 13.55 -22.99
N ARG A 239 19.27 14.83 -23.23
CA ARG A 239 19.81 15.96 -22.49
C ARG A 239 18.68 16.72 -21.84
N SER A 240 19.02 17.45 -20.79
CA SER A 240 18.03 18.21 -20.07
C SER A 240 17.51 19.40 -20.88
N SER A 241 18.27 19.93 -21.83
CA SER A 241 17.91 21.03 -22.72
C SER A 241 17.14 20.61 -23.97
N ASP A 242 17.03 19.31 -24.23
CA ASP A 242 16.30 18.84 -25.43
C ASP A 242 14.83 19.28 -25.35
N GLU A 243 14.27 19.70 -26.48
CA GLU A 243 12.90 20.22 -26.57
C GLU A 243 11.88 19.24 -26.00
N ALA A 244 11.95 17.97 -26.42
CA ALA A 244 11.09 16.90 -25.90
C ALA A 244 11.20 16.71 -24.38
N MET A 245 12.38 16.91 -23.78
CA MET A 245 12.57 16.82 -22.33
C MET A 245 11.97 18.04 -21.60
N GLN A 246 12.04 19.23 -22.20
CA GLN A 246 11.39 20.42 -21.65
C GLN A 246 9.86 20.33 -21.74
N GLU A 247 9.33 19.82 -22.85
CA GLU A 247 7.90 19.53 -23.01
C GLU A 247 7.42 18.50 -21.99
N PHE A 248 8.16 17.40 -21.83
CA PHE A 248 7.91 16.40 -20.79
C PHE A 248 7.85 17.02 -19.39
N LYS A 249 8.81 17.90 -19.05
CA LYS A 249 8.80 18.63 -17.77
C LYS A 249 7.57 19.52 -17.64
N ALA A 250 7.22 20.28 -18.67
CA ALA A 250 6.06 21.17 -18.64
C ALA A 250 4.77 20.38 -18.40
N LEU A 251 4.62 19.24 -19.07
CA LEU A 251 3.48 18.34 -18.90
C LEU A 251 3.44 17.72 -17.49
N ALA A 252 4.59 17.26 -16.99
CA ALA A 252 4.69 16.73 -15.63
C ALA A 252 4.37 17.79 -14.55
N LEU A 253 4.75 19.06 -14.77
CA LEU A 253 4.40 20.17 -13.89
C LEU A 253 2.89 20.46 -13.91
N LYS A 254 2.26 20.42 -15.09
CA LYS A 254 0.80 20.56 -15.26
C LYS A 254 0.06 19.50 -14.45
N HIS A 255 0.55 18.25 -14.43
CA HIS A 255 -0.08 17.12 -13.74
C HIS A 255 0.47 16.84 -12.33
N ARG A 256 1.28 17.73 -11.74
CA ARG A 256 2.02 17.49 -10.47
C ARG A 256 1.15 17.02 -9.30
N HIS A 257 -0.08 17.51 -9.18
CA HIS A 257 -0.99 17.14 -8.09
C HIS A 257 -1.54 15.72 -8.28
N VAL A 258 -1.86 15.35 -9.52
CA VAL A 258 -2.32 14.00 -9.88
C VAL A 258 -1.17 13.00 -9.72
N LEU A 259 0.04 13.35 -10.16
CA LEU A 259 1.25 12.56 -9.97
C LEU A 259 1.57 12.32 -8.49
N LYS A 260 1.34 13.33 -7.65
CA LYS A 260 1.46 13.16 -6.20
C LYS A 260 0.42 12.21 -5.64
N ASN A 261 -0.83 12.30 -6.08
CA ASN A 261 -1.92 11.48 -5.53
C ASN A 261 -1.82 10.00 -5.95
N TYR A 262 -1.49 9.72 -7.21
CA TYR A 262 -1.53 8.36 -7.77
C TYR A 262 -0.18 7.63 -7.79
N LEU A 263 0.93 8.36 -7.95
CA LEU A 263 2.27 7.76 -8.01
C LEU A 263 3.10 8.06 -6.77
N ASN A 264 2.59 8.91 -5.87
CA ASN A 264 3.33 9.45 -4.73
C ASN A 264 4.59 10.23 -5.14
N VAL A 265 4.62 10.79 -6.35
CA VAL A 265 5.77 11.52 -6.89
C VAL A 265 5.54 13.03 -6.75
N SER A 266 6.39 13.71 -5.99
CA SER A 266 6.37 15.17 -5.88
C SER A 266 7.22 15.80 -6.97
N ILE A 267 6.61 16.68 -7.76
CA ILE A 267 7.27 17.44 -8.83
C ILE A 267 7.24 18.92 -8.51
N SER A 268 8.38 19.59 -8.70
CA SER A 268 8.54 21.03 -8.51
C SER A 268 9.32 21.64 -9.67
N GLU A 269 9.17 22.94 -9.87
CA GLU A 269 9.82 23.67 -10.97
C GLU A 269 11.35 23.64 -10.91
N LYS A 270 11.90 23.46 -9.70
CA LYS A 270 13.34 23.35 -9.43
C LYS A 270 13.94 22.07 -9.99
N LEU A 271 13.14 21.02 -10.19
CA LEU A 271 13.65 19.77 -10.75
C LEU A 271 13.98 19.93 -12.23
N THR A 272 15.09 19.34 -12.66
CA THR A 272 15.42 19.22 -14.09
C THR A 272 14.50 18.19 -14.75
N PRO A 273 14.26 18.28 -16.06
CA PRO A 273 13.60 17.23 -16.83
C PRO A 273 14.10 15.82 -16.54
N ILE A 274 15.43 15.63 -16.51
CA ILE A 274 16.03 14.32 -16.21
C ILE A 274 15.72 13.89 -14.77
N ALA A 275 15.76 14.79 -13.79
CA ALA A 275 15.41 14.43 -12.41
C ALA A 275 13.94 14.02 -12.27
N ILE A 276 13.04 14.66 -13.02
CA ILE A 276 11.62 14.26 -13.09
C ILE A 276 11.49 12.88 -13.75
N ALA A 277 12.18 12.66 -14.87
CA ALA A 277 12.19 11.38 -15.57
C ALA A 277 12.67 10.24 -14.66
N GLN A 278 13.79 10.41 -13.96
CA GLN A 278 14.30 9.40 -13.03
C GLN A 278 13.28 9.05 -11.94
N LYS A 279 12.62 10.05 -11.33
CA LYS A 279 11.58 9.81 -10.31
C LYS A 279 10.38 9.03 -10.83
N LEU A 280 10.02 9.21 -12.10
CA LEU A 280 8.89 8.51 -12.71
C LEU A 280 9.29 7.12 -13.19
N LEU A 281 10.48 6.97 -13.76
CA LEU A 281 11.04 5.67 -14.18
C LEU A 281 11.28 4.74 -12.97
N GLU A 282 11.63 5.28 -11.80
CA GLU A 282 11.73 4.52 -10.55
C GLU A 282 10.41 3.81 -10.19
N LYS A 283 9.25 4.33 -10.64
CA LYS A 283 7.95 3.68 -10.42
C LYS A 283 7.77 2.36 -11.17
N ILE A 284 8.58 2.12 -12.19
CA ILE A 284 8.59 0.91 -13.02
C ILE A 284 9.95 0.18 -12.95
N ASP A 285 10.74 0.49 -11.93
CA ASP A 285 12.09 -0.04 -11.72
C ASP A 285 13.00 0.12 -12.94
N LEU A 286 12.98 1.31 -13.56
CA LEU A 286 13.86 1.67 -14.66
C LEU A 286 14.59 2.97 -14.36
N LYS A 287 15.67 3.23 -15.10
CA LYS A 287 16.45 4.46 -14.98
C LYS A 287 17.15 4.82 -16.27
N LEU A 288 17.49 6.10 -16.42
CA LEU A 288 18.41 6.55 -17.47
C LEU A 288 19.85 6.46 -16.96
N SER A 289 20.73 5.86 -17.75
CA SER A 289 22.15 5.74 -17.44
C SER A 289 22.91 6.95 -17.96
N TYR A 290 23.80 7.52 -17.15
CA TYR A 290 24.69 8.59 -17.57
C TYR A 290 25.75 8.05 -18.54
N VAL A 291 25.89 8.67 -19.71
CA VAL A 291 26.82 8.23 -20.76
C VAL A 291 27.96 9.22 -21.03
N GLY A 292 27.86 10.45 -20.54
CA GLY A 292 28.94 11.44 -20.69
C GLY A 292 28.47 12.87 -20.58
N ARG A 293 29.35 13.80 -20.94
CA ARG A 293 29.07 15.24 -21.03
C ARG A 293 29.33 15.74 -22.43
N LEU A 294 28.50 16.69 -22.87
CA LEU A 294 28.63 17.35 -24.16
C LEU A 294 28.66 18.87 -23.96
N GLY A 295 29.44 19.59 -24.78
CA GLY A 295 29.55 21.06 -24.72
C GLY A 295 30.93 21.58 -24.31
N SER A 296 31.10 22.89 -24.43
CA SER A 296 32.33 23.63 -24.05
C SER A 296 32.44 23.77 -22.52
N ARG A 297 33.61 24.17 -22.00
CA ARG A 297 33.92 24.24 -20.56
C ARG A 297 32.83 24.92 -19.71
N ASP A 298 32.20 25.96 -20.25
CA ASP A 298 31.21 26.78 -19.55
C ASP A 298 29.75 26.37 -19.80
N ASN A 299 29.49 25.51 -20.80
CA ASN A 299 28.15 25.03 -21.18
C ASN A 299 28.13 23.49 -21.30
N ARG A 300 28.72 22.79 -20.32
CA ARG A 300 28.72 21.32 -20.29
C ARG A 300 27.38 20.81 -19.78
N GLU A 301 26.80 19.89 -20.54
CA GLU A 301 25.56 19.22 -20.16
C GLU A 301 25.76 17.70 -20.07
N CYS A 302 25.16 17.09 -19.05
CA CYS A 302 25.14 15.65 -18.89
C CYS A 302 24.20 15.00 -19.91
N VAL A 303 24.66 13.92 -20.52
CA VAL A 303 23.93 13.12 -21.50
C VAL A 303 23.56 11.78 -20.86
N TYR A 304 22.30 11.38 -21.04
CA TYR A 304 21.74 10.15 -20.51
C TYR A 304 21.21 9.27 -21.62
N GLN A 305 21.12 7.97 -21.38
CA GLN A 305 20.59 6.99 -22.31
C GLN A 305 19.92 5.86 -21.55
N PHE A 306 18.84 5.31 -22.11
CA PHE A 306 18.25 4.09 -21.58
C PHE A 306 19.11 2.86 -21.90
N VAL A 307 19.33 2.03 -20.88
CA VAL A 307 19.94 0.71 -20.99
C VAL A 307 18.98 -0.26 -20.33
N ALA A 308 18.48 -1.22 -21.10
CA ALA A 308 17.57 -2.23 -20.59
C ALA A 308 18.26 -3.04 -19.47
N PRO A 309 17.61 -3.21 -18.30
CA PRO A 309 18.16 -4.03 -17.23
C PRO A 309 18.13 -5.51 -17.63
N ASN A 310 19.09 -6.28 -17.10
CA ASN A 310 19.10 -7.74 -17.22
C ASN A 310 18.73 -8.34 -15.86
N ASP A 311 17.44 -8.39 -15.56
CA ASP A 311 16.92 -8.74 -14.23
C ASP A 311 15.79 -9.77 -14.25
N GLN A 312 15.62 -10.51 -15.36
CA GLN A 312 14.59 -11.53 -15.60
C GLN A 312 13.15 -11.01 -15.78
N ARG A 313 12.92 -9.68 -15.81
CA ARG A 313 11.56 -9.13 -15.99
C ARG A 313 10.86 -9.62 -17.26
N ASP A 314 11.61 -9.84 -18.35
CA ASP A 314 11.05 -10.30 -19.62
C ASP A 314 10.48 -11.72 -19.50
N SER A 315 11.16 -12.60 -18.76
CA SER A 315 10.67 -13.95 -18.46
C SER A 315 9.39 -13.91 -17.62
N ILE A 316 9.35 -13.06 -16.59
CA ILE A 316 8.18 -12.87 -15.73
C ILE A 316 7.00 -12.34 -16.54
N PHE A 317 7.23 -11.35 -17.41
CA PHE A 317 6.19 -10.79 -18.26
C PHE A 317 5.65 -11.81 -19.26
N GLY A 318 6.49 -12.68 -19.79
CA GLY A 318 6.06 -13.79 -20.63
C GLY A 318 5.09 -14.73 -19.90
N GLN A 319 5.36 -15.06 -18.63
CA GLN A 319 4.47 -15.89 -17.82
C GLN A 319 3.14 -15.19 -17.55
N TRP A 320 3.17 -13.93 -17.10
CA TRP A 320 1.96 -13.16 -16.84
C TRP A 320 1.09 -12.97 -18.09
N LEU A 321 1.72 -12.73 -19.25
CA LEU A 321 1.01 -12.63 -20.52
C LEU A 321 0.29 -13.94 -20.87
N ASN A 322 0.99 -15.08 -20.77
CA ASN A 322 0.39 -16.39 -21.01
C ASN A 322 -0.80 -16.66 -20.10
N ARG A 323 -0.69 -16.32 -18.80
CA ARG A 323 -1.78 -16.45 -17.83
C ARG A 323 -2.99 -15.58 -18.22
N ASP A 324 -2.74 -14.31 -18.54
CA ASP A 324 -3.81 -13.36 -18.83
C ASP A 324 -4.51 -13.74 -20.17
N GLU A 325 -3.76 -14.19 -21.16
CA GLU A 325 -4.29 -14.73 -22.42
C GLU A 325 -5.11 -16.02 -22.21
N ALA A 326 -4.63 -16.94 -21.36
CA ALA A 326 -5.38 -18.16 -21.02
C ALA A 326 -6.71 -17.81 -20.35
N THR A 327 -6.69 -16.89 -19.38
CA THR A 327 -7.89 -16.41 -18.68
C THR A 327 -8.90 -15.78 -19.65
N LYS A 328 -8.42 -15.00 -20.63
CA LYS A 328 -9.23 -14.39 -21.69
C LYS A 328 -9.87 -15.48 -22.58
N ARG A 329 -9.10 -16.49 -23.00
CA ARG A 329 -9.60 -17.62 -23.80
C ARG A 329 -10.67 -18.43 -23.08
N ASP A 330 -10.45 -18.73 -21.79
CA ASP A 330 -11.42 -19.48 -20.99
C ASP A 330 -12.74 -18.72 -20.86
N SER A 331 -12.68 -17.41 -20.62
CA SER A 331 -13.87 -16.55 -20.52
C SER A 331 -14.68 -16.53 -21.83
N VAL A 332 -14.00 -16.48 -22.99
CA VAL A 332 -14.65 -16.55 -24.31
C VAL A 332 -15.28 -17.92 -24.57
N SER A 333 -14.62 -19.00 -24.14
CA SER A 333 -15.14 -20.36 -24.30
C SER A 333 -16.42 -20.63 -23.49
N VAL A 334 -16.49 -20.10 -22.26
CA VAL A 334 -17.69 -20.20 -21.41
C VAL A 334 -18.87 -19.47 -22.05
N MET A 335 -18.64 -18.28 -22.61
CA MET A 335 -19.69 -17.49 -23.25
C MET A 335 -20.26 -18.19 -24.49
N ASN A 336 -19.42 -18.84 -25.29
CA ASN A 336 -19.85 -19.61 -26.47
C ASN A 336 -20.68 -20.87 -26.11
N ASN A 337 -20.53 -21.41 -24.89
CA ASN A 337 -21.28 -22.59 -24.44
C ASN A 337 -22.65 -22.24 -23.83
N ILE A 338 -22.89 -20.97 -23.46
CA ILE A 338 -24.16 -20.52 -22.87
C ILE A 338 -25.23 -20.22 -23.95
N ASP A 339 -24.83 -20.00 -25.21
CA ASP A 339 -25.74 -19.66 -26.32
C ASP A 339 -26.43 -20.85 -27.02
N ILE A 340 -26.36 -22.08 -26.49
CA ILE A 340 -27.09 -23.24 -27.05
C ILE A 340 -27.82 -24.01 -25.95
N THR A 341 -28.83 -23.39 -25.33
CA THR A 341 -30.00 -24.14 -24.83
C THR A 341 -31.22 -23.23 -24.84
N THR A 342 -31.90 -23.12 -25.99
CA THR A 342 -33.29 -22.64 -26.03
C THR A 342 -34.19 -23.83 -25.71
N PRO A 343 -34.90 -23.87 -24.57
CA PRO A 343 -35.96 -24.82 -24.38
C PRO A 343 -37.15 -24.40 -25.26
N VAL A 344 -37.52 -25.26 -26.21
CA VAL A 344 -38.79 -25.17 -26.93
C VAL A 344 -39.90 -25.41 -25.91
N ILE A 345 -40.63 -24.35 -25.55
CA ILE A 345 -41.83 -24.46 -24.72
C ILE A 345 -43.02 -24.52 -25.67
N ASP A 346 -43.53 -25.74 -25.89
CA ASP A 346 -44.86 -25.94 -26.47
C ASP A 346 -45.92 -25.49 -25.45
N THR A 347 -46.83 -24.65 -25.90
CA THR A 347 -47.88 -24.06 -25.08
C THR A 347 -49.09 -25.00 -25.09
N THR A 348 -49.46 -25.60 -23.95
CA THR A 348 -50.81 -26.12 -23.74
C THR A 348 -51.20 -25.94 -22.27
N SER A 349 -52.23 -25.13 -22.06
CA SER A 349 -52.92 -24.89 -20.79
C SER A 349 -53.65 -26.14 -20.31
N GLN A 350 -53.63 -26.45 -18.99
CA GLN A 350 -54.83 -26.68 -18.17
C GLN A 350 -54.51 -27.17 -16.72
N LEU A 351 -55.20 -26.52 -15.77
CA LEU A 351 -55.81 -27.02 -14.52
C LEU A 351 -54.96 -27.37 -13.27
N ILE A 352 -55.32 -26.67 -12.17
CA ILE A 352 -55.06 -26.93 -10.74
C ILE A 352 -55.89 -28.15 -10.28
N PRO A 353 -55.41 -29.07 -9.39
CA PRO A 353 -55.68 -28.93 -7.94
C PRO A 353 -54.60 -29.40 -6.95
N LYS A 354 -54.56 -28.65 -5.83
CA LYS A 354 -54.23 -28.97 -4.44
C LYS A 354 -53.74 -30.40 -4.11
N ASN A 355 -52.68 -30.48 -3.31
CA ASN A 355 -52.71 -31.32 -2.11
C ASN A 355 -51.80 -30.84 -0.98
N THR A 356 -52.28 -31.11 0.23
CA THR A 356 -51.81 -30.72 1.56
C THR A 356 -50.82 -31.75 2.10
N ASP A 357 -49.93 -31.31 3.00
CA ASP A 357 -49.56 -31.94 4.29
C ASP A 357 -48.05 -31.92 4.65
N LEU A 358 -47.81 -31.22 5.76
CA LEU A 358 -46.97 -31.55 6.92
C LEU A 358 -45.96 -32.72 6.80
N VAL A 359 -44.72 -32.48 7.23
CA VAL A 359 -44.13 -33.06 8.47
C VAL A 359 -42.74 -32.49 8.72
N SER A 360 -42.51 -32.25 10.01
CA SER A 360 -41.37 -31.72 10.75
C SER A 360 -40.09 -32.59 10.69
N ALA A 361 -38.92 -31.96 10.84
CA ALA A 361 -37.77 -32.58 11.50
C ALA A 361 -36.87 -31.50 12.14
N THR A 362 -36.99 -31.39 13.45
CA THR A 362 -36.04 -30.78 14.38
C THR A 362 -34.72 -31.56 14.41
N ASN A 363 -33.60 -30.89 14.66
CA ASN A 363 -32.53 -31.42 15.53
C ASN A 363 -31.62 -30.29 16.03
N ASN A 364 -31.86 -29.89 17.29
CA ASN A 364 -30.86 -29.26 18.15
C ASN A 364 -29.80 -30.31 18.52
N ILE A 365 -28.52 -29.95 18.41
CA ILE A 365 -27.46 -30.58 19.20
C ILE A 365 -26.61 -29.46 19.78
N ASP A 366 -26.83 -29.20 21.07
CA ASP A 366 -25.92 -28.53 21.98
C ASP A 366 -24.61 -29.34 22.10
N ILE A 367 -23.46 -28.69 21.96
CA ILE A 367 -22.19 -29.22 22.47
C ILE A 367 -21.61 -28.20 23.44
N THR A 368 -21.63 -28.62 24.70
CA THR A 368 -21.10 -27.99 25.90
C THR A 368 -19.58 -27.84 25.83
N THR A 369 -19.08 -26.61 25.87
CA THR A 369 -17.65 -26.30 26.08
C THR A 369 -17.31 -26.47 27.55
N GLN A 370 -16.54 -27.51 27.90
CA GLN A 370 -15.97 -27.63 29.24
C GLN A 370 -14.71 -26.75 29.36
N LEU A 371 -14.82 -25.72 30.18
CA LEU A 371 -13.71 -24.99 30.79
C LEU A 371 -13.06 -25.92 31.82
N THR A 372 -11.79 -26.25 31.63
CA THR A 372 -10.97 -26.81 32.72
C THR A 372 -9.85 -25.81 33.01
N ASP A 373 -10.09 -25.04 34.07
CA ASP A 373 -9.13 -24.20 34.74
C ASP A 373 -8.36 -25.09 35.72
N THR A 374 -7.04 -25.13 35.63
CA THR A 374 -6.22 -25.72 36.70
C THR A 374 -4.89 -24.98 36.78
N SER A 375 -4.92 -23.85 37.47
CA SER A 375 -3.77 -23.28 38.14
C SER A 375 -3.42 -24.13 39.36
N GLN A 376 -2.21 -24.69 39.41
CA GLN A 376 -1.54 -24.94 40.69
C GLN A 376 -0.01 -24.95 40.50
N SER A 377 0.58 -23.92 41.09
CA SER A 377 1.98 -23.76 41.43
C SER A 377 2.42 -24.78 42.50
N ASN A 378 3.60 -25.39 42.34
CA ASN A 378 4.65 -25.35 43.37
C ASN A 378 5.98 -25.94 42.89
N PRO A 379 7.10 -25.57 43.55
CA PRO A 379 8.37 -25.27 42.90
C PRO A 379 9.32 -26.45 42.96
N LEU A 380 10.28 -26.50 42.03
CA LEU A 380 11.61 -27.06 42.29
C LEU A 380 12.60 -26.53 41.24
N SER A 381 13.68 -25.98 41.77
CA SER A 381 14.80 -25.36 41.08
C SER A 381 15.56 -26.33 40.18
N LEU A 382 15.83 -25.92 38.95
CA LEU A 382 17.08 -26.29 38.26
C LEU A 382 17.50 -25.10 37.39
N ASN A 383 18.64 -24.49 37.73
CA ASN A 383 19.25 -23.41 36.97
C ASN A 383 19.57 -23.87 35.54
N GLN A 384 18.69 -23.59 34.58
CA GLN A 384 19.09 -23.46 33.19
C GLN A 384 19.27 -21.97 32.91
N VAL A 385 20.52 -21.57 32.69
CA VAL A 385 20.86 -20.25 32.18
C VAL A 385 20.21 -20.14 30.80
N GLU A 386 19.09 -19.41 30.71
CA GLU A 386 18.44 -19.09 29.44
C GLU A 386 19.45 -18.33 28.55
N SER A 387 19.50 -18.65 27.25
CA SER A 387 20.46 -17.99 26.37
C SER A 387 20.20 -16.48 26.31
N PRO A 388 21.25 -15.63 26.17
CA PRO A 388 21.12 -14.18 26.11
C PRO A 388 20.13 -13.71 25.03
N VAL A 389 20.04 -14.47 23.93
CA VAL A 389 19.13 -14.21 22.81
C VAL A 389 17.66 -14.36 23.25
N THR A 390 17.35 -15.39 24.04
CA THR A 390 16.00 -15.68 24.53
C THR A 390 15.51 -14.63 25.53
N GLN A 391 16.42 -14.12 26.37
CA GLN A 391 16.14 -13.00 27.28
C GLN A 391 15.95 -11.68 26.52
N GLY A 392 16.76 -11.44 25.47
CA GLY A 392 16.61 -10.28 24.59
C GLY A 392 15.23 -10.23 23.90
N TRP A 393 14.72 -11.37 23.44
CA TRP A 393 13.38 -11.45 22.82
C TRP A 393 12.22 -11.26 23.81
N LYS A 394 12.32 -11.80 25.04
CA LYS A 394 11.33 -11.53 26.10
C LYS A 394 11.33 -10.05 26.49
N GLY A 395 12.50 -9.43 26.58
CA GLY A 395 12.66 -7.99 26.82
C GLY A 395 12.02 -7.16 25.70
N LEU A 396 12.28 -7.48 24.43
CA LEU A 396 11.69 -6.78 23.29
C LEU A 396 10.14 -6.88 23.28
N LYS A 397 9.59 -8.04 23.61
CA LYS A 397 8.13 -8.24 23.69
C LYS A 397 7.51 -7.43 24.84
N LEU A 398 8.16 -7.40 25.99
CA LEU A 398 7.73 -6.58 27.13
C LEU A 398 7.81 -5.07 26.78
N LYS A 399 8.85 -4.64 26.07
CA LYS A 399 9.04 -3.27 25.59
C LYS A 399 8.00 -2.84 24.55
N LEU A 400 7.62 -3.74 23.63
CA LEU A 400 6.53 -3.47 22.69
C LEU A 400 5.19 -3.30 23.41
N GLN A 401 4.94 -4.11 24.44
CA GLN A 401 3.74 -4.01 25.26
C GLN A 401 3.72 -2.71 26.07
N GLN A 402 4.82 -2.39 26.76
CA GLN A 402 4.97 -1.14 27.51
C GLN A 402 4.93 0.10 26.61
N GLY A 403 5.52 0.04 25.42
CA GLY A 403 5.43 1.12 24.42
C GLY A 403 3.99 1.31 23.90
N MET A 404 3.22 0.23 23.76
CA MET A 404 1.78 0.33 23.44
C MET A 404 0.96 0.89 24.61
N ASP A 405 1.29 0.53 25.86
CA ASP A 405 0.63 1.03 27.06
C ASP A 405 0.95 2.51 27.32
N CYS A 406 2.21 2.93 27.11
CA CYS A 406 2.65 4.33 27.14
C CYS A 406 2.05 5.16 26.01
N ALA A 407 1.88 4.60 24.81
CA ALA A 407 1.14 5.27 23.74
C ALA A 407 -0.35 5.47 24.12
N GLY A 408 -0.93 4.54 24.89
CA GLY A 408 -2.27 4.67 25.47
C GLY A 408 -2.37 5.76 26.55
N SER A 409 -1.39 5.88 27.44
CA SER A 409 -1.36 6.94 28.45
C SER A 409 -1.13 8.31 27.82
N PHE A 410 -0.24 8.40 26.84
CA PHE A 410 -0.03 9.61 26.03
C PHE A 410 -1.29 10.00 25.25
N TYR A 411 -2.04 9.02 24.70
CA TYR A 411 -3.32 9.30 24.04
C TYR A 411 -4.34 9.90 25.01
N ASN A 412 -4.42 9.42 26.26
CA ASN A 412 -5.31 9.99 27.26
C ASN A 412 -4.91 11.43 27.65
N GLU A 413 -3.62 11.70 27.78
CA GLU A 413 -3.08 13.04 28.08
C GLU A 413 -3.27 14.01 26.90
N LEU A 414 -3.05 13.54 25.68
CA LEU A 414 -3.29 14.26 24.44
C LEU A 414 -4.78 14.55 24.25
N VAL A 415 -5.67 13.58 24.47
CA VAL A 415 -7.13 13.77 24.40
C VAL A 415 -7.61 14.72 25.50
N SER A 416 -7.01 14.69 26.70
CA SER A 416 -7.32 15.65 27.77
C SER A 416 -6.90 17.07 27.39
N THR A 417 -5.73 17.25 26.78
CA THR A 417 -5.17 18.58 26.47
C THR A 417 -5.73 19.14 25.15
N ILE A 418 -5.93 18.29 24.15
CA ILE A 418 -6.52 18.64 22.85
C ILE A 418 -8.05 18.70 22.94
N GLY A 419 -8.69 17.89 23.79
CA GLY A 419 -10.14 17.92 23.99
C GLY A 419 -10.65 19.26 24.52
N GLU A 420 -9.85 19.96 25.33
CA GLU A 420 -10.16 21.33 25.76
C GLU A 420 -10.01 22.37 24.64
N ALA A 421 -9.12 22.12 23.67
CA ALA A 421 -8.79 23.02 22.56
C ALA A 421 -9.60 22.75 21.27
N VAL A 422 -10.19 21.56 21.12
CA VAL A 422 -10.99 21.15 19.96
C VAL A 422 -12.46 21.40 20.27
N GLY A 423 -13.02 22.41 19.62
CA GLY A 423 -14.44 22.66 19.69
C GLY A 423 -15.23 21.85 18.66
N VAL A 424 -16.49 21.54 18.99
CA VAL A 424 -17.41 20.81 18.12
C VAL A 424 -18.32 21.81 17.41
N ALA A 425 -18.44 21.71 16.09
CA ALA A 425 -19.35 22.57 15.33
C ALA A 425 -20.80 22.34 15.77
N ASP A 426 -21.48 23.41 16.14
CA ASP A 426 -22.85 23.42 16.68
C ASP A 426 -23.86 23.85 15.62
N GLY A 427 -23.74 23.26 14.43
CA GLY A 427 -24.62 23.52 13.29
C GLY A 427 -23.90 23.75 11.97
N GLU A 428 -24.69 24.05 10.95
CA GLU A 428 -24.20 24.33 9.61
C GLU A 428 -23.52 25.71 9.53
N PRO A 429 -22.51 25.88 8.65
CA PRO A 429 -21.93 27.19 8.38
C PRO A 429 -22.98 28.18 7.88
N TYR A 430 -22.94 29.42 8.36
CA TYR A 430 -23.81 30.51 7.93
C TYR A 430 -23.00 31.67 7.35
N TRP A 431 -23.59 32.40 6.41
CA TRP A 431 -22.97 33.58 5.84
C TRP A 431 -23.12 34.78 6.78
N ASN A 432 -22.01 35.33 7.27
CA ASN A 432 -22.02 36.56 8.06
C ASN A 432 -21.89 37.77 7.12
N GLY A 433 -23.03 38.38 6.77
CA GLY A 433 -23.09 39.52 5.85
C GLY A 433 -22.38 40.79 6.34
N TYR A 434 -22.14 40.94 7.65
CA TYR A 434 -21.38 42.07 8.19
C TYR A 434 -19.87 41.90 7.97
N LEU A 435 -19.37 40.66 8.05
CA LEU A 435 -17.95 40.34 7.86
C LEU A 435 -17.62 39.86 6.44
N GLY A 436 -18.64 39.67 5.58
CA GLY A 436 -18.47 39.19 4.21
C GLY A 436 -17.83 37.80 4.11
N GLN A 437 -18.12 36.91 5.07
CA GLN A 437 -17.46 35.61 5.16
C GLN A 437 -18.34 34.52 5.80
N TRP A 438 -18.08 33.25 5.46
CA TRP A 438 -18.72 32.09 6.07
C TRP A 438 -18.16 31.83 7.48
N GLN A 439 -19.07 31.57 8.43
CA GLN A 439 -18.73 31.23 9.81
C GLN A 439 -19.50 30.00 10.27
N VAL A 440 -18.98 29.30 11.27
CA VAL A 440 -19.69 28.20 11.95
C VAL A 440 -19.58 28.41 13.45
N TRP A 441 -20.67 28.15 14.18
CA TRP A 441 -20.64 28.14 15.64
C TRP A 441 -19.90 26.90 16.12
N VAL A 442 -18.96 27.08 17.05
CA VAL A 442 -18.16 25.99 17.57
C VAL A 442 -18.18 26.04 19.09
N ASN A 443 -18.62 24.94 19.71
CA ASN A 443 -18.65 24.74 21.15
C ASN A 443 -17.30 24.23 21.63
N PHE A 444 -16.55 25.09 22.32
CA PHE A 444 -15.33 24.70 23.04
C PHE A 444 -15.65 24.45 24.51
N ALA A 445 -14.74 23.80 25.24
CA ALA A 445 -14.85 23.66 26.70
C ALA A 445 -14.93 25.02 27.41
N SER A 446 -14.33 26.07 26.83
CA SER A 446 -14.37 27.45 27.33
C SER A 446 -15.60 28.26 26.92
N GLY A 447 -16.54 27.66 26.16
CA GLY A 447 -17.75 28.32 25.66
C GLY A 447 -17.89 28.30 24.13
N CYS A 448 -19.08 28.72 23.65
CA CYS A 448 -19.42 28.79 22.24
C CYS A 448 -18.83 30.06 21.59
N LYS A 449 -18.17 29.92 20.44
CA LYS A 449 -17.72 31.06 19.62
C LYS A 449 -17.87 30.75 18.13
N SER A 450 -18.09 31.79 17.32
CA SER A 450 -18.09 31.63 15.86
C SER A 450 -16.66 31.59 15.34
N VAL A 451 -16.40 30.68 14.40
CA VAL A 451 -15.10 30.45 13.77
C VAL A 451 -15.23 30.60 12.25
N PHE A 452 -14.22 31.19 11.63
CA PHE A 452 -14.18 31.39 10.17
C PHE A 452 -14.03 30.05 9.43
N CYS A 453 -14.76 29.89 8.33
CA CYS A 453 -14.71 28.72 7.46
C CYS A 453 -13.89 29.03 6.20
N ASP A 454 -12.57 28.84 6.26
CA ASP A 454 -11.64 29.06 5.15
C ASP A 454 -11.75 28.02 4.02
N TRP A 455 -12.48 26.93 4.24
CA TRP A 455 -12.76 25.88 3.25
C TRP A 455 -14.03 26.10 2.41
N LEU A 456 -14.85 27.11 2.74
CA LEU A 456 -16.02 27.51 1.96
C LEU A 456 -15.69 28.77 1.15
N VAL A 457 -15.14 28.57 -0.05
CA VAL A 457 -14.88 29.67 -1.00
C VAL A 457 -16.21 30.11 -1.60
N ALA A 458 -16.44 31.43 -1.65
CA ALA A 458 -17.57 32.02 -2.37
C ALA A 458 -17.53 31.57 -3.85
N VAL A 459 -18.62 30.94 -4.32
CA VAL A 459 -18.87 30.69 -5.75
C VAL A 459 -19.20 32.00 -6.44
#